data_AF-B4SGK8-F1
#
_entry.id   AF-B4SGK8-F1
#
_cell.length_a   1.000
_cell.length_b   1.000
_cell.length_c   1.000
_cell.angle_alpha   90.00
_cell.angle_beta   90.00
_cell.angle_gamma   90.00
#
_symmetry.space_group_name_H-M   'P 1'
#
loop_
_entity.id
_entity.type
_entity.pdbx_description
1 polymer ?
#
loop_
_entity_poly.entity_id
_entity_poly.type
_entity_poly.pdbx_seq_one_letter_code
_entity_poly.pdbx_strand_id
1 'polypeptide(L)'
;MAGRSLLEEMKKTFLFHAIAAHFSNGLIPVAVLYLLLTLSTGSIYFEHTVEHLIVIVLMAVPVSFFSGVHDWKKKYRGAKAPVFIKKIRLSALLFLLCASAVAIRLTIPEVMTGQGIEHWLYLALLFSMLPVVTLLGHYGGKLSSQSRQASKPA
;
A
#
# COMPACT_ATOMS: atom_id res chain seq x y z
N MET A 1 -32.35 12.58 -23.45
CA MET A 1 -31.77 12.04 -22.20
C MET A 1 -30.73 13.04 -21.73
N ALA A 2 -31.02 13.83 -20.69
CA ALA A 2 -30.04 14.77 -20.15
C ALA A 2 -28.89 13.95 -19.55
N GLY A 3 -27.71 14.01 -20.17
CA GLY A 3 -26.51 13.37 -19.67
C GLY A 3 -26.24 13.86 -18.24
N ARG A 4 -26.07 12.93 -17.30
CA ARG A 4 -25.72 13.31 -15.93
C ARG A 4 -24.39 14.06 -15.97
N SER A 5 -24.28 15.10 -15.15
CA SER A 5 -22.99 15.80 -14.98
C SER A 5 -21.94 14.81 -14.49
N LEU A 6 -20.71 14.90 -15.02
CA LEU A 6 -19.58 14.04 -14.63
C LEU A 6 -19.38 14.00 -13.11
N LEU A 7 -19.65 15.12 -12.42
CA LEU A 7 -19.55 15.22 -10.96
C LEU A 7 -20.56 14.33 -10.23
N GLU A 8 -21.79 14.23 -10.74
CA GLU A 8 -22.84 13.38 -10.18
C GLU A 8 -22.52 11.89 -10.38
N GLU A 9 -21.88 11.54 -11.50
CA GLU A 9 -21.42 10.18 -11.77
C GLU A 9 -20.24 9.80 -10.89
N MET A 10 -19.25 10.69 -10.74
CA MET A 10 -18.13 10.50 -9.82
C MET A 10 -18.62 10.29 -8.39
N LYS A 11 -19.50 11.15 -7.88
CA LYS A 11 -20.01 11.06 -6.51
C LYS A 11 -20.68 9.72 -6.21
N LYS A 12 -21.37 9.12 -7.18
CA LYS A 12 -22.04 7.82 -7.04
C LYS A 12 -21.09 6.63 -7.13
N THR A 13 -20.01 6.75 -7.89
CA THR A 13 -19.07 5.65 -8.18
C THR A 13 -17.78 5.72 -7.37
N PHE A 14 -17.57 6.78 -6.60
CA PHE A 14 -16.36 7.02 -5.84
C PHE A 14 -16.10 5.93 -4.78
N LEU A 15 -15.00 5.20 -4.94
CA LEU A 15 -14.56 4.16 -4.02
C LEU A 15 -13.32 4.64 -3.25
N PHE A 16 -13.54 5.45 -2.21
CA PHE A 16 -12.46 6.05 -1.42
C PHE A 16 -11.43 5.03 -0.93
N HIS A 17 -11.88 3.90 -0.36
CA HIS A 17 -10.98 2.84 0.09
C HIS A 17 -10.12 2.27 -1.04
N ALA A 18 -10.71 2.06 -2.23
CA ALA A 18 -9.97 1.52 -3.36
C ALA A 18 -8.88 2.49 -3.79
N ILE A 19 -9.19 3.78 -3.91
CA ILE A 19 -8.21 4.82 -4.27
C ILE A 19 -7.07 4.85 -3.26
N ALA A 20 -7.38 4.92 -1.96
CA ALA A 20 -6.37 4.94 -0.90
C ALA A 20 -5.48 3.68 -0.90
N ALA A 21 -6.06 2.50 -1.15
CA ALA A 21 -5.29 1.25 -1.22
C ALA A 21 -4.37 1.16 -2.45
N HIS A 22 -4.70 1.85 -3.55
CA HIS A 22 -3.85 1.87 -4.74
C HIS A 22 -2.58 2.70 -4.55
N PHE A 23 -2.58 3.70 -3.65
CA PHE A 23 -1.36 4.46 -3.34
C PHE A 23 -0.26 3.53 -2.81
N SER A 24 -0.52 2.75 -1.76
CA SER A 24 0.47 1.81 -1.23
C SER A 24 0.85 0.73 -2.26
N ASN A 25 -0.14 0.19 -2.98
CA ASN A 25 0.13 -0.87 -3.96
C ASN A 25 0.89 -0.39 -5.21
N GLY A 26 0.79 0.89 -5.56
CA GLY A 26 1.51 1.48 -6.70
C GLY A 26 2.87 2.06 -6.31
N LEU A 27 2.95 2.78 -5.19
CA LEU A 27 4.16 3.49 -4.81
C LEU A 27 5.26 2.58 -4.25
N ILE A 28 4.92 1.46 -3.60
CA ILE A 28 5.93 0.52 -3.08
C ILE A 28 6.70 -0.18 -4.21
N PRO A 29 6.06 -0.74 -5.26
CA PRO A 29 6.81 -1.26 -6.40
C PRO A 29 7.71 -0.20 -7.03
N VAL A 30 7.22 1.04 -7.18
CA VAL A 30 8.02 2.16 -7.69
C VAL A 30 9.20 2.46 -6.77
N ALA A 31 9.00 2.50 -5.45
CA ALA A 31 10.08 2.71 -4.49
C ALA A 31 11.15 1.62 -4.59
N VAL A 32 10.76 0.35 -4.77
CA VAL A 32 11.72 -0.76 -4.99
C VAL A 32 12.46 -0.60 -6.32
N LEU A 33 11.80 -0.13 -7.39
CA LEU A 33 12.49 0.17 -8.65
C LEU A 33 13.54 1.28 -8.46
N TYR A 34 13.20 2.37 -7.77
CA TYR A 34 14.15 3.43 -7.44
C TYR A 34 15.27 2.95 -6.50
N LEU A 35 14.98 2.00 -5.61
CA LEU A 35 16.01 1.37 -4.77
C LEU A 35 17.00 0.57 -5.62
N LEU A 36 16.53 -0.22 -6.58
CA LEU A 36 17.42 -0.93 -7.50
C LEU A 36 18.27 0.02 -8.34
N LEU A 37 17.71 1.15 -8.77
CA LEU A 37 18.47 2.22 -9.44
C LEU A 37 19.52 2.84 -8.50
N THR A 38 19.18 3.06 -7.23
CA THR A 38 20.11 3.55 -6.20
C THR A 38 21.27 2.57 -6.02
N LEU A 39 21.00 1.28 -5.85
CA LEU A 39 22.02 0.25 -5.63
C LEU A 39 22.96 0.06 -6.83
N SER A 40 22.46 0.24 -8.05
CA SER A 40 23.24 0.07 -9.28
C SER A 40 24.04 1.32 -9.67
N THR A 41 23.56 2.52 -9.34
CA THR A 41 24.18 3.79 -9.74
C THR A 41 24.89 4.53 -8.62
N GLY A 42 24.57 4.24 -7.36
CA GLY A 42 24.99 5.04 -6.21
C GLY A 42 24.39 6.45 -6.16
N SER A 43 23.37 6.74 -6.98
CA SER A 43 22.80 8.09 -7.10
C SER A 43 21.90 8.44 -5.90
N ILE A 44 22.30 9.48 -5.16
CA ILE A 44 21.53 10.04 -4.04
C ILE A 44 20.14 10.53 -4.46
N TYR A 45 19.95 10.91 -5.72
CA TYR A 45 18.65 11.40 -6.22
C TYR A 45 17.61 10.28 -6.25
N PHE A 46 18.01 9.07 -6.65
CA PHE A 46 17.13 7.91 -6.61
C PHE A 46 16.86 7.48 -5.17
N GLU A 47 17.86 7.56 -4.31
CA GLU A 47 17.75 7.25 -2.89
C GLU A 47 16.72 8.13 -2.19
N HIS A 48 16.83 9.45 -2.35
CA HIS A 48 15.85 10.39 -1.83
C HIS A 48 14.47 10.12 -2.40
N THR A 49 14.35 9.73 -3.66
CA THR A 49 13.04 9.37 -4.24
C THR A 49 12.41 8.18 -3.50
N VAL A 50 13.19 7.16 -3.13
CA VAL A 50 12.71 6.04 -2.29
C VAL A 50 12.16 6.57 -0.96
N GLU A 51 12.91 7.42 -0.28
CA GLU A 51 12.51 8.01 1.00
C GLU A 51 11.16 8.74 0.92
N HIS A 52 11.00 9.66 -0.04
CA HIS A 52 9.75 10.41 -0.22
C HIS A 52 8.57 9.46 -0.48
N LEU A 53 8.76 8.43 -1.32
CA LEU A 53 7.71 7.46 -1.64
C LEU A 53 7.29 6.67 -0.40
N ILE A 54 8.23 6.21 0.42
CA ILE A 54 7.93 5.45 1.63
C ILE A 54 7.22 6.32 2.67
N VAL A 55 7.59 7.60 2.81
CA VAL A 55 6.88 8.54 3.69
C VAL A 55 5.43 8.75 3.23
N ILE A 56 5.20 8.93 1.93
CA ILE A 56 3.84 9.05 1.37
C ILE A 56 3.03 7.77 1.64
N VAL A 57 3.64 6.59 1.46
CA VAL A 57 2.98 5.32 1.75
C VAL A 57 2.65 5.17 3.23
N LEU A 58 3.57 5.54 4.13
CA LEU A 58 3.34 5.53 5.57
C LEU A 58 2.10 6.34 5.96
N MET A 59 1.89 7.51 5.33
CA MET A 59 0.70 8.33 5.52
C MET A 59 -0.56 7.74 4.88
N ALA A 60 -0.43 7.10 3.71
CA ALA A 60 -1.54 6.51 2.99
C ALA A 60 -2.09 5.22 3.63
N VAL A 61 -1.24 4.43 4.29
CA VAL A 61 -1.63 3.15 4.90
C VAL A 61 -2.73 3.31 5.97
N PRO A 62 -2.65 4.24 6.94
CA PRO A 62 -3.73 4.51 7.87
C PRO A 62 -5.05 4.89 7.18
N VAL A 63 -4.99 5.77 6.17
CA VAL A 63 -6.17 6.20 5.41
C VAL A 63 -6.84 5.01 4.72
N SER A 64 -6.04 4.16 4.05
CA SER A 64 -6.51 2.92 3.43
C SER A 64 -7.07 1.92 4.45
N PHE A 65 -6.42 1.77 5.60
CA PHE A 65 -6.85 0.87 6.66
C PHE A 65 -8.21 1.26 7.25
N PHE A 66 -8.36 2.50 7.69
CA PHE A 66 -9.61 2.96 8.33
C PHE A 66 -10.77 3.00 7.35
N SER A 67 -10.55 3.46 6.12
CA SER A 67 -11.56 3.39 5.05
C SER A 67 -11.94 1.95 4.71
N GLY A 68 -10.99 1.01 4.74
CA GLY A 68 -11.25 -0.41 4.53
C GLY A 68 -12.08 -1.04 5.64
N VAL A 69 -11.79 -0.70 6.90
CA VAL A 69 -12.60 -1.14 8.05
C VAL A 69 -14.02 -0.55 7.98
N HIS A 70 -14.16 0.71 7.55
CA HIS A 70 -15.46 1.35 7.34
C HIS A 70 -16.29 0.61 6.27
N ASP A 71 -15.68 0.35 5.10
CA ASP A 71 -16.32 -0.38 4.01
C ASP A 71 -16.65 -1.81 4.41
N TRP A 72 -15.78 -2.48 5.16
CA TRP A 72 -16.02 -3.82 5.69
C TRP A 72 -17.25 -3.88 6.62
N LYS A 73 -17.37 -2.91 7.54
CA LYS A 73 -18.52 -2.83 8.45
C LYS A 73 -19.82 -2.53 7.70
N LYS A 74 -19.81 -1.58 6.76
CA LYS A 74 -21.02 -1.14 6.04
C LYS A 74 -21.47 -2.11 4.93
N LYS A 75 -20.57 -2.51 4.05
CA LYS A 75 -20.90 -3.29 2.85
C LYS A 75 -20.97 -4.79 3.13
N TYR A 76 -20.14 -5.27 4.05
CA TYR A 76 -20.01 -6.71 4.35
C TYR A 76 -20.53 -7.07 5.75
N ARG A 77 -21.23 -6.15 6.42
CA ARG A 77 -21.81 -6.34 7.77
C ARG A 77 -20.80 -6.89 8.80
N GLY A 78 -19.51 -6.57 8.63
CA GLY A 78 -18.46 -7.08 9.51
C GLY A 78 -18.21 -8.59 9.42
N ALA A 79 -18.54 -9.23 8.29
CA ALA A 79 -18.33 -10.66 8.09
C ALA A 79 -16.87 -11.05 8.34
N LYS A 80 -16.63 -12.01 9.24
CA LYS A 80 -15.28 -12.49 9.62
C LYS A 80 -14.71 -13.48 8.58
N ALA A 81 -14.76 -13.12 7.30
CA ALA A 81 -14.18 -13.97 6.27
C ALA A 81 -12.64 -13.95 6.37
N PRO A 82 -11.94 -15.08 6.12
CA PRO A 82 -10.48 -15.15 6.20
C PRO A 82 -9.75 -14.08 5.38
N VAL A 83 -10.35 -13.65 4.26
CA VAL A 83 -9.77 -12.62 3.39
C VAL A 83 -9.66 -11.26 4.09
N PHE A 84 -10.67 -10.87 4.88
CA PHE A 84 -10.63 -9.60 5.63
C PHE A 84 -9.56 -9.62 6.72
N ILE A 85 -9.46 -10.73 7.47
CA ILE A 85 -8.44 -10.89 8.52
C ILE A 85 -7.03 -10.84 7.94
N LYS A 86 -6.81 -11.51 6.80
CA LYS A 86 -5.52 -11.46 6.09
C LYS A 86 -5.18 -10.04 5.65
N LYS A 87 -6.13 -9.28 5.08
CA LYS A 87 -5.91 -7.88 4.70
C LYS A 87 -5.57 -7.00 5.91
N ILE A 88 -6.29 -7.13 7.03
CA ILE A 88 -6.02 -6.36 8.25
C ILE A 88 -4.60 -6.63 8.76
N ARG A 89 -4.18 -7.91 8.83
CA ARG A 89 -2.84 -8.30 9.26
C ARG A 89 -1.75 -7.78 8.31
N LEU A 90 -1.95 -7.90 7.00
CA LEU A 90 -1.00 -7.42 6.01
C LEU A 90 -0.89 -5.90 6.01
N SER A 91 -1.99 -5.17 6.19
CA SER A 91 -1.96 -3.70 6.31
C SER A 91 -1.24 -3.25 7.59
N ALA A 92 -1.44 -3.94 8.72
CA ALA A 92 -0.71 -3.67 9.95
C ALA A 92 0.79 -3.96 9.80
N LEU A 93 1.14 -5.09 9.17
CA LEU A 93 2.53 -5.43 8.86
C LEU A 93 3.15 -4.37 7.95
N LEU A 94 2.46 -3.96 6.89
CA LEU A 94 2.94 -2.92 5.98
C LEU A 94 3.20 -1.60 6.70
N PHE A 95 2.29 -1.20 7.60
CA PHE A 95 2.47 -0.01 8.42
C PHE A 95 3.74 -0.10 9.28
N LEU A 96 3.96 -1.24 9.97
CA LEU A 96 5.14 -1.46 10.80
C LEU A 96 6.44 -1.46 9.98
N LEU A 97 6.43 -2.05 8.78
CA LEU A 97 7.57 -2.01 7.88
C LEU A 97 7.89 -0.58 7.45
N CYS A 98 6.88 0.18 7.00
CA CYS A 98 7.07 1.56 6.55
C CYS A 98 7.53 2.45 7.72
N ALA A 99 6.91 2.32 8.89
CA ALA A 99 7.26 3.09 10.07
C ALA A 99 8.69 2.80 10.52
N SER A 100 9.10 1.53 10.52
CA SER A 100 10.47 1.13 10.84
C SER A 100 11.48 1.69 9.83
N ALA A 101 11.18 1.61 8.53
CA ALA A 101 12.04 2.14 7.49
C ALA A 101 12.21 3.67 7.61
N VAL A 102 11.11 4.41 7.79
CA VAL A 102 11.15 5.86 8.02
C VAL A 102 11.89 6.19 9.32
N ALA A 103 11.66 5.44 10.40
CA ALA A 103 12.36 5.66 11.66
C ALA A 103 13.87 5.50 11.50
N ILE A 104 14.33 4.41 10.87
CA ILE A 104 15.76 4.20 10.58
C ILE A 104 16.32 5.36 9.78
N ARG A 105 15.61 5.80 8.74
CA ARG A 105 16.03 6.90 7.87
C ARG A 105 16.16 8.23 8.63
N LEU A 106 15.23 8.53 9.53
CA LEU A 106 15.26 9.74 10.35
C LEU A 106 16.37 9.70 11.42
N THR A 107 16.69 8.51 11.94
CA THR A 107 17.75 8.36 12.96
C THR A 107 19.15 8.24 12.37
N ILE A 108 19.26 7.66 11.18
CA ILE A 108 20.52 7.40 10.48
C ILE A 108 20.32 7.84 9.01
N PRO A 109 20.43 9.15 8.72
CA PRO A 109 20.25 9.68 7.36
C PRO A 109 21.16 9.00 6.34
N GLU A 110 22.39 8.67 6.76
CA GLU A 110 23.45 8.03 5.97
C GLU A 110 23.33 6.49 5.91
N VAL A 111 22.16 5.91 6.22
CA VAL A 111 21.98 4.45 6.27
C VAL A 111 22.34 3.74 4.95
N MET A 112 22.25 4.43 3.81
CA MET A 112 22.58 3.88 2.49
C MET A 112 24.07 3.96 2.13
N THR A 113 24.84 4.84 2.76
CA THR A 113 26.28 4.96 2.50
C THR A 113 27.11 4.05 3.43
N GLY A 114 26.53 3.62 4.55
CA GLY A 114 27.15 2.66 5.48
C GLY A 114 27.11 1.20 4.99
N GLN A 115 27.91 0.34 5.64
CA GLN A 115 27.92 -1.12 5.42
C GLN A 115 27.53 -1.92 6.68
N GLY A 116 26.95 -1.24 7.68
CA GLY A 116 26.56 -1.83 8.97
C GLY A 116 25.31 -2.71 8.90
N ILE A 117 24.91 -3.27 10.04
CA ILE A 117 23.69 -4.08 10.17
C ILE A 117 22.44 -3.25 9.82
N GLU A 118 22.45 -1.96 10.14
CA GLU A 118 21.35 -1.02 9.91
C GLU A 118 21.08 -0.83 8.41
N HIS A 119 22.14 -0.82 7.59
CA HIS A 119 22.05 -0.76 6.13
C HIS A 119 21.28 -1.96 5.59
N TRP A 120 21.73 -3.17 5.95
CA TRP A 120 21.11 -4.41 5.49
C TRP A 120 19.69 -4.59 6.03
N LEU A 121 19.44 -4.18 7.28
CA LEU A 121 18.11 -4.18 7.86
C LEU A 121 17.17 -3.24 7.08
N TYR A 122 17.61 -2.04 6.74
CA TYR A 122 16.81 -1.09 5.96
C TYR A 122 16.49 -1.64 4.57
N LEU A 123 17.47 -2.21 3.86
CA LEU A 123 17.22 -2.87 2.57
C LEU A 123 16.23 -4.03 2.71
N ALA A 124 16.38 -4.88 3.72
CA ALA A 124 15.48 -5.99 3.98
C ALA A 124 14.05 -5.50 4.24
N LEU A 125 13.88 -4.42 5.02
CA LEU A 125 12.58 -3.79 5.24
C LEU A 125 11.96 -3.35 3.91
N LEU A 126 12.67 -2.57 3.10
CA LEU A 126 12.16 -2.07 1.81
C LEU A 126 11.77 -3.20 0.85
N PHE A 127 12.63 -4.21 0.68
CA PHE A 127 12.32 -5.35 -0.18
C PHE A 127 11.15 -6.20 0.35
N SER A 128 11.05 -6.36 1.67
CA SER A 128 9.95 -7.12 2.29
C SER A 128 8.58 -6.49 2.10
N MET A 129 8.51 -5.18 1.83
CA MET A 129 7.24 -4.51 1.55
C MET A 129 6.60 -4.99 0.23
N LEU A 130 7.41 -5.39 -0.76
CA LEU A 130 6.94 -5.82 -2.08
C LEU A 130 6.00 -7.04 -2.05
N PRO A 131 6.33 -8.17 -1.39
CA PRO A 131 5.40 -9.27 -1.26
C PRO A 131 4.15 -8.89 -0.45
N VAL A 132 4.26 -7.99 0.53
CA VAL A 132 3.12 -7.54 1.34
C VAL A 132 2.10 -6.79 0.49
N VAL A 133 2.52 -5.81 -0.31
CA VAL A 133 1.62 -5.06 -1.20
C VAL A 133 1.06 -5.93 -2.33
N THR A 134 1.84 -6.88 -2.82
CA THR A 134 1.39 -7.86 -3.82
C THR A 134 0.26 -8.71 -3.27
N LEU A 135 0.41 -9.24 -2.04
CA LEU A 135 -0.63 -10.02 -1.38
C LEU A 135 -1.86 -9.17 -1.05
N LEU A 136 -1.69 -7.92 -0.63
CA LEU A 136 -2.80 -6.98 -0.41
C LEU A 136 -3.60 -6.74 -1.71
N GLY A 137 -2.91 -6.53 -2.83
CA GLY A 137 -3.51 -6.44 -4.15
C GLY A 137 -4.26 -7.72 -4.55
N HIS A 138 -3.63 -8.88 -4.39
CA HIS A 138 -4.24 -10.19 -4.69
C HIS A 138 -5.54 -10.41 -3.90
N TYR A 139 -5.53 -10.17 -2.58
CA TYR A 139 -6.73 -10.31 -1.75
C TYR A 139 -7.81 -9.26 -2.06
N GLY A 140 -7.41 -8.05 -2.48
CA GLY A 140 -8.33 -7.04 -3.00
C GLY A 140 -9.05 -7.51 -4.27
N GLY A 141 -8.28 -8.03 -5.24
CA GLY A 141 -8.80 -8.61 -6.48
C GLY A 141 -9.76 -9.77 -6.22
N LYS A 142 -9.40 -10.68 -5.31
CA LYS A 142 -10.24 -11.83 -4.91
C LYS A 142 -11.60 -11.41 -4.34
N LEU A 143 -11.65 -10.38 -3.49
CA LEU A 143 -12.92 -9.86 -2.97
C LEU A 143 -13.81 -9.29 -4.08
N SER A 144 -13.20 -8.56 -5.01
CA SER A 144 -13.93 -7.97 -6.14
C SER A 144 -14.49 -9.05 -7.07
N SER A 145 -13.73 -10.10 -7.38
CA SER A 145 -14.19 -11.19 -8.26
C SER A 145 -15.28 -12.05 -7.61
N GLN A 146 -15.14 -12.37 -6.33
CA GLN A 146 -16.17 -13.10 -5.57
C GLN A 146 -17.48 -12.32 -5.49
N SER A 147 -17.41 -11.00 -5.29
CA SER A 147 -18.61 -10.16 -5.29
C SER A 147 -19.33 -10.14 -6.64
N ARG A 148 -18.60 -10.15 -7.76
CA ARG A 148 -19.18 -10.24 -9.12
C ARG A 148 -19.83 -11.60 -9.37
N GLN A 149 -19.20 -12.70 -8.97
CA GLN A 149 -19.76 -14.04 -9.16
C GLN A 149 -21.08 -14.22 -8.40
N ALA A 150 -21.18 -13.70 -7.18
CA ALA A 150 -22.42 -13.74 -6.39
C ALA A 150 -23.58 -12.92 -7.01
N SER A 151 -23.29 -12.00 -7.93
CA SER A 151 -24.30 -11.12 -8.57
C SER A 151 -24.80 -11.60 -9.93
N LYS A 152 -24.24 -12.66 -10.51
CA LYS A 152 -24.76 -13.23 -11.77
C LYS A 152 -25.97 -14.14 -11.45
N PRO A 153 -27.15 -13.90 -12.05
CA PRO A 153 -28.24 -14.87 -11.99
C PRO A 153 -27.83 -16.16 -12.72
N ALA A 154 -28.31 -17.30 -12.19
CA ALA A 154 -28.13 -18.63 -12.76
C ALA A 154 -28.83 -18.79 -14.11
#